data_AF-A0A813AI17-F1
#
_entry.id   AF-A0A813AI17-F1
#
_cell.length_a   1.000
_cell.length_b   1.000
_cell.length_c   1.000
_cell.angle_alpha   90.00
_cell.angle_beta   90.00
_cell.angle_gamma   90.00
#
_symmetry.space_group_name_H-M   'P 1'
#
loop_
_entity.id
_entity.type
_entity.pdbx_description
1 polymer ?
#
loop_
_entity_poly.entity_id
_entity_poly.type
_entity_poly.pdbx_seq_one_letter_code
_entity_poly.pdbx_strand_id
1 'polypeptide(L)'
;MEPGQRKSIALTKFQQAGKATIDKIKKQKSESKVPKQQGFDVVQIGSLLFAAWIVLWIVAASVVSAVFFVRYIGIVEDNQAWYLQHGSARSAAAETTAVLQAAIEAKEALIASINYGLIKTSYDYAAIESTLAPTLLLQPFVRTFDITFSDRTAGLHIRHQPGEGGRQLILQSNAEDCYLLGTQGCANLGVQPQRFPAWHTDAMFLNMSFEGHDLAIEGLRSSK
;
A
#
# COMPACT_ATOMS: atom_id res chain seq x y z
N MET A 1 -29.85 -88.51 -86.18
CA MET A 1 -30.77 -89.04 -85.15
C MET A 1 -29.98 -89.20 -83.87
N GLU A 2 -30.32 -88.46 -82.80
CA GLU A 2 -30.52 -89.01 -81.45
C GLU A 2 -31.01 -87.88 -80.51
N PRO A 3 -32.26 -87.94 -80.00
CA PRO A 3 -32.89 -86.86 -79.24
C PRO A 3 -32.59 -86.88 -77.72
N GLY A 4 -31.55 -87.60 -77.26
CA GLY A 4 -31.25 -87.81 -75.83
C GLY A 4 -30.21 -86.87 -75.22
N GLN A 5 -29.23 -86.38 -75.99
CA GLN A 5 -28.05 -85.65 -75.43
C GLN A 5 -28.24 -84.14 -75.23
N ARG A 6 -29.28 -83.52 -75.82
CA ARG A 6 -29.51 -82.07 -75.66
C ARG A 6 -30.11 -81.68 -74.30
N LYS A 7 -30.71 -82.63 -73.57
CA LYS A 7 -31.37 -82.36 -72.28
C LYS A 7 -30.38 -82.28 -71.10
N SER A 8 -29.30 -83.06 -71.10
CA SER A 8 -28.32 -83.08 -70.00
C SER A 8 -27.39 -81.85 -69.99
N ILE A 9 -27.02 -81.35 -71.17
CA ILE A 9 -26.17 -80.15 -71.32
C ILE A 9 -26.96 -78.87 -70.98
N ALA A 10 -28.27 -78.85 -71.23
CA ALA A 10 -29.14 -77.75 -70.81
C ALA A 10 -29.27 -77.68 -69.28
N LEU A 11 -29.54 -78.82 -68.62
CA LEU A 11 -29.71 -78.90 -67.15
C LEU A 11 -28.47 -78.47 -66.36
N THR A 12 -27.28 -78.78 -66.85
CA THR A 12 -26.01 -78.36 -66.23
C THR A 12 -25.75 -76.86 -66.37
N LYS A 13 -26.10 -76.25 -67.52
CA LYS A 13 -26.00 -74.80 -67.71
C LYS A 13 -26.99 -74.02 -66.85
N PHE A 14 -28.21 -74.52 -66.66
CA PHE A 14 -29.20 -73.89 -65.77
C PHE A 14 -28.80 -73.97 -64.29
N GLN A 15 -28.20 -75.07 -63.83
CA GLN A 15 -27.68 -75.17 -62.47
C GLN A 15 -26.48 -74.24 -62.21
N GLN A 16 -25.56 -74.09 -63.16
CA GLN A 16 -24.43 -73.17 -63.05
C GLN A 16 -24.87 -71.70 -63.11
N ALA A 17 -25.84 -71.35 -63.97
CA ALA A 17 -26.43 -70.02 -64.02
C ALA A 17 -27.20 -69.67 -62.74
N GLY A 18 -27.89 -70.64 -62.14
CA GLY A 18 -28.57 -70.48 -60.85
C GLY A 18 -27.60 -70.15 -59.71
N LYS A 19 -26.47 -70.88 -59.59
CA LYS A 19 -25.45 -70.61 -58.56
C LYS A 19 -24.79 -69.24 -58.73
N ALA A 20 -24.41 -68.87 -59.95
CA ALA A 20 -23.80 -67.57 -60.22
C ALA A 20 -24.75 -66.38 -59.91
N THR A 21 -26.05 -66.59 -60.06
CA THR A 21 -27.07 -65.58 -59.74
C THR A 21 -27.27 -65.47 -58.22
N ILE A 22 -27.29 -66.60 -57.50
CA ILE A 22 -27.39 -66.62 -56.04
C ILE A 22 -26.16 -65.96 -55.39
N ASP A 23 -24.95 -66.21 -55.89
CA ASP A 23 -23.74 -65.58 -55.36
C ASP A 23 -23.70 -64.06 -55.63
N LYS A 24 -24.21 -63.61 -56.79
CA LYS A 24 -24.38 -62.18 -57.08
C LYS A 24 -25.39 -61.51 -56.15
N ILE A 25 -26.51 -62.18 -55.85
CA ILE A 25 -27.50 -61.67 -54.88
C ILE A 25 -26.89 -61.63 -53.46
N LYS A 26 -26.07 -62.62 -53.09
CA LYS A 26 -25.38 -62.66 -51.79
C LYS A 26 -24.34 -61.54 -51.66
N LYS A 27 -23.59 -61.27 -52.74
CA LYS A 27 -22.59 -60.19 -52.79
C LYS A 27 -23.22 -58.80 -52.83
N GLN A 28 -24.33 -58.63 -53.56
CA GLN A 28 -25.11 -57.38 -53.49
C GLN A 28 -25.75 -57.16 -52.11
N LYS A 29 -26.12 -58.23 -51.39
CA LYS A 29 -26.63 -58.11 -50.01
C LYS A 29 -25.53 -57.76 -48.99
N SER A 30 -24.26 -58.09 -49.26
CA SER A 30 -23.12 -57.66 -48.44
C SER A 30 -22.63 -56.25 -48.75
N GLU A 31 -22.82 -55.76 -49.98
CA GLU A 31 -22.42 -54.41 -50.41
C GLU A 31 -23.55 -53.38 -50.31
N SER A 32 -24.82 -53.80 -50.25
CA SER A 32 -25.95 -52.93 -49.91
C SER A 32 -26.03 -52.73 -48.39
N LYS A 33 -24.95 -52.17 -47.83
CA LYS A 33 -25.05 -51.28 -46.68
C LYS A 33 -25.77 -50.03 -47.17
N VAL A 34 -27.10 -50.07 -47.15
CA VAL A 34 -27.86 -48.83 -47.03
C VAL A 34 -27.46 -48.23 -45.69
N PRO A 35 -26.94 -46.99 -45.63
CA PRO A 35 -26.80 -46.29 -44.36
C PRO A 35 -28.22 -46.13 -43.82
N LYS A 36 -28.58 -46.96 -42.85
CA LYS A 36 -29.82 -46.74 -42.09
C LYS A 36 -29.67 -45.36 -41.47
N GLN A 37 -30.54 -44.47 -41.94
CA GLN A 37 -30.92 -43.18 -41.39
C GLN A 37 -30.24 -42.86 -40.06
N GLN A 38 -29.53 -41.73 -40.04
CA GLN A 38 -29.23 -40.96 -38.84
C GLN A 38 -30.57 -40.61 -38.15
N GLY A 39 -31.15 -41.57 -37.43
CA GLY A 39 -31.99 -41.25 -36.29
C GLY A 39 -31.10 -40.47 -35.35
N PHE A 40 -31.55 -39.28 -34.97
CA PHE A 40 -30.91 -38.39 -34.01
C PHE A 40 -30.11 -39.20 -32.98
N ASP A 41 -28.78 -39.15 -33.11
CA ASP A 41 -27.88 -39.99 -32.34
C ASP A 41 -28.11 -39.65 -30.86
N VAL A 42 -28.40 -40.63 -30.01
CA VAL A 42 -28.71 -40.41 -28.59
C VAL A 42 -27.57 -39.64 -27.90
N VAL A 43 -26.35 -39.84 -28.42
CA VAL A 43 -25.13 -39.11 -28.05
C VAL A 43 -25.22 -37.62 -28.42
N GLN A 44 -25.77 -37.29 -29.59
CA GLN A 44 -25.91 -35.93 -30.08
C GLN A 44 -27.00 -35.16 -29.31
N ILE A 45 -28.14 -35.80 -29.00
CA ILE A 45 -29.16 -35.22 -28.11
C ILE A 45 -28.58 -34.99 -26.71
N GLY A 46 -27.87 -35.98 -26.16
CA GLY A 46 -27.22 -35.87 -24.85
C GLY A 46 -26.20 -34.74 -24.79
N SER A 47 -25.40 -34.57 -25.85
CA SER A 47 -24.40 -33.50 -25.95
C SER A 47 -25.04 -32.10 -26.01
N LEU A 48 -26.17 -31.95 -26.72
CA LEU A 48 -26.89 -30.68 -26.83
C LEU A 48 -27.57 -30.30 -25.52
N LEU A 49 -28.19 -31.25 -24.82
CA LEU A 49 -28.79 -31.02 -23.50
C LEU A 49 -27.73 -30.66 -22.46
N PHE A 50 -26.57 -31.32 -22.49
CA PHE A 50 -25.46 -30.99 -21.61
C PHE A 50 -24.89 -29.60 -21.90
N ALA A 51 -24.70 -29.25 -23.18
CA ALA A 51 -24.25 -27.91 -23.56
C ALA A 51 -25.24 -26.83 -23.11
N ALA A 52 -26.55 -27.05 -23.30
CA ALA A 52 -27.59 -26.12 -22.84
C ALA A 52 -27.59 -25.98 -21.29
N TRP A 53 -27.41 -27.08 -20.56
CA TRP A 53 -27.28 -27.07 -19.10
C TRP A 53 -26.06 -26.28 -18.63
N ILE A 54 -24.90 -26.46 -19.27
CA ILE A 54 -23.68 -25.72 -18.95
C ILE A 54 -23.86 -24.22 -19.21
N VAL A 55 -24.46 -23.84 -20.33
CA VAL A 55 -24.74 -22.43 -20.64
C VAL A 55 -25.68 -21.83 -19.59
N LEU A 56 -26.76 -22.52 -19.24
CA LEU A 56 -27.68 -22.09 -18.18
C LEU A 56 -26.94 -21.93 -16.84
N TRP A 57 -26.04 -22.84 -16.51
CA TRP A 57 -25.23 -22.78 -15.29
C TRP A 57 -24.27 -21.60 -15.28
N ILE A 58 -23.60 -21.31 -16.40
CA ILE A 58 -22.70 -20.16 -16.52
C ILE A 58 -23.48 -18.86 -16.34
N VAL A 59 -24.67 -18.76 -16.95
CA VAL A 59 -25.55 -17.59 -16.78
C VAL A 59 -25.98 -17.43 -15.32
N ALA A 60 -26.45 -18.51 -14.68
CA ALA A 60 -26.84 -18.49 -13.29
C ALA A 60 -25.68 -18.10 -12.35
N ALA A 61 -24.50 -18.70 -12.55
CA ALA A 61 -23.30 -18.38 -11.78
C ALA A 61 -22.85 -16.93 -11.97
N SER A 62 -22.93 -16.41 -13.20
CA SER A 62 -22.60 -15.02 -13.51
C SER A 62 -23.55 -14.03 -12.82
N VAL A 63 -24.86 -14.33 -12.82
CA VAL A 63 -25.87 -13.51 -12.13
C VAL A 63 -25.63 -13.51 -10.62
N VAL A 64 -25.39 -14.69 -10.03
CA VAL A 64 -25.09 -14.79 -8.59
C VAL A 64 -23.82 -14.01 -8.26
N SER A 65 -22.74 -14.20 -9.02
CA SER A 65 -21.47 -13.48 -8.82
C SER A 65 -21.65 -11.96 -8.92
N ALA A 66 -22.43 -11.47 -9.89
CA ALA A 66 -22.71 -10.04 -10.04
C ALA A 66 -23.48 -9.46 -8.84
N VAL A 67 -24.48 -10.18 -8.33
CA VAL A 67 -25.23 -9.75 -7.14
C VAL A 67 -24.34 -9.71 -5.91
N PHE A 68 -23.50 -10.73 -5.70
CA PHE A 68 -22.53 -10.74 -4.60
C PHE A 68 -21.51 -9.62 -4.75
N PHE A 69 -21.05 -9.31 -5.95
CA PHE A 69 -20.10 -8.22 -6.21
C PHE A 69 -20.69 -6.86 -5.83
N VAL A 70 -21.91 -6.55 -6.28
CA VAL A 70 -22.59 -5.29 -5.93
C VAL A 70 -22.83 -5.21 -4.42
N ARG A 71 -23.27 -6.30 -3.80
CA ARG A 71 -23.50 -6.34 -2.34
C ARG A 71 -22.20 -6.20 -1.56
N TYR A 72 -21.11 -6.80 -2.03
CA TYR A 72 -19.80 -6.71 -1.43
C TYR A 72 -19.26 -5.28 -1.46
N ILE A 73 -19.35 -4.57 -2.60
CA ILE A 73 -18.92 -3.17 -2.70
C ILE A 73 -19.67 -2.29 -1.69
N GLY A 74 -21.00 -2.39 -1.62
CA GLY A 74 -21.78 -1.60 -0.67
C GLY A 74 -21.40 -1.88 0.80
N ILE A 75 -21.19 -3.16 1.15
CA ILE A 75 -20.76 -3.53 2.51
C ILE A 75 -19.34 -3.01 2.81
N VAL A 76 -18.43 -3.04 1.84
CA VAL A 76 -17.06 -2.52 2.00
C VAL A 76 -17.08 -1.01 2.22
N GLU A 77 -17.86 -0.26 1.44
CA GLU A 77 -17.99 1.19 1.58
C GLU A 77 -18.61 1.58 2.93
N ASP A 78 -19.70 0.91 3.35
CA ASP A 78 -20.36 1.15 4.63
C ASP A 78 -19.42 0.83 5.82
N ASN A 79 -18.71 -0.31 5.75
CA ASN A 79 -17.78 -0.70 6.80
C ASN A 79 -16.55 0.21 6.83
N GLN A 80 -16.02 0.62 5.68
CA GLN A 80 -14.88 1.52 5.62
C GLN A 80 -15.21 2.87 6.26
N ALA A 81 -16.39 3.44 5.98
CA ALA A 81 -16.85 4.67 6.64
C ALA A 81 -16.97 4.48 8.15
N TRP A 82 -17.53 3.34 8.60
CA TRP A 82 -17.67 3.02 10.02
C TRP A 82 -16.32 2.85 10.73
N TYR A 83 -15.37 2.11 10.14
CA TYR A 83 -14.02 1.91 10.67
C TYR A 83 -13.19 3.19 10.66
N LEU A 84 -13.32 4.03 9.63
CA LEU A 84 -12.67 5.33 9.62
C LEU A 84 -13.21 6.19 10.77
N GLN A 85 -14.53 6.29 10.95
CA GLN A 85 -15.08 7.13 12.01
C GLN A 85 -14.81 6.60 13.42
N HIS A 86 -14.99 5.30 13.67
CA HIS A 86 -14.87 4.72 15.01
C HIS A 86 -13.44 4.27 15.35
N GLY A 87 -12.71 3.77 14.35
CA GLY A 87 -11.31 3.39 14.49
C GLY A 87 -10.42 4.60 14.66
N SER A 88 -10.60 5.65 13.85
CA SER A 88 -9.80 6.87 13.98
C SER A 88 -10.14 7.64 15.25
N ALA A 89 -11.40 7.64 15.70
CA ALA A 89 -11.76 8.33 16.95
C ALA A 89 -11.11 7.67 18.17
N ARG A 90 -11.07 6.33 18.22
CA ARG A 90 -10.42 5.61 19.33
C ARG A 90 -8.90 5.72 19.27
N SER A 91 -8.28 5.64 18.09
CA SER A 91 -6.84 5.84 17.94
C SER A 91 -6.44 7.28 18.24
N ALA A 92 -7.22 8.26 17.75
CA ALA A 92 -6.98 9.67 18.05
C ALA A 92 -7.17 9.95 19.55
N ALA A 93 -8.18 9.36 20.20
CA ALA A 93 -8.36 9.50 21.65
C ALA A 93 -7.18 8.86 22.43
N ALA A 94 -6.68 7.70 21.99
CA ALA A 94 -5.51 7.08 22.59
C ALA A 94 -4.25 7.94 22.40
N GLU A 95 -4.03 8.45 21.19
CA GLU A 95 -2.91 9.34 20.87
C GLU A 95 -2.99 10.66 21.64
N THR A 96 -4.16 11.28 21.78
CA THR A 96 -4.33 12.52 22.55
C THR A 96 -4.10 12.28 24.04
N THR A 97 -4.56 11.16 24.59
CA THR A 97 -4.25 10.82 25.99
C THR A 97 -2.76 10.60 26.22
N ALA A 98 -2.07 9.94 25.28
CA ALA A 98 -0.62 9.74 25.37
C ALA A 98 0.15 11.07 25.28
N VAL A 99 -0.24 11.97 24.36
CA VAL A 99 0.35 13.31 24.23
C VAL A 99 0.06 14.17 25.46
N LEU A 100 -1.14 14.08 26.04
CA LEU A 100 -1.49 14.83 27.24
C LEU A 100 -0.69 14.36 28.45
N GLN A 101 -0.57 13.05 28.65
CA GLN A 101 0.21 12.49 29.75
C GLN A 101 1.69 12.88 29.62
N ALA A 102 2.23 12.78 28.40
CA ALA A 102 3.56 13.26 28.06
C ALA A 102 3.80 14.73 28.44
N ALA A 103 2.84 15.60 28.10
CA ALA A 103 2.92 17.02 28.44
C ALA A 103 2.84 17.26 29.96
N ILE A 104 2.04 16.48 30.71
CA ILE A 104 1.95 16.58 32.16
C ILE A 104 3.27 16.16 32.82
N GLU A 105 3.83 15.02 32.41
CA GLU A 105 5.12 14.53 32.91
C GLU A 105 6.26 15.53 32.63
N ALA A 106 6.30 16.08 31.41
CA ALA A 106 7.29 17.11 31.06
C ALA A 106 7.12 18.40 31.89
N LYS A 107 5.86 18.82 32.12
CA LYS A 107 5.56 19.97 32.98
C LYS A 107 5.98 19.73 34.43
N GLU A 108 5.69 18.56 34.98
CA GLU A 108 6.07 18.21 36.36
C GLU A 108 7.58 18.11 36.52
N ALA A 109 8.29 17.51 35.56
CA ALA A 109 9.75 17.48 35.53
C ALA A 109 10.35 18.90 35.50
N LEU A 110 9.78 19.80 34.68
CA LEU A 110 10.20 21.19 34.62
C LEU A 110 9.96 21.91 35.95
N ILE A 111 8.77 21.80 36.54
CA ILE A 111 8.45 22.41 37.84
C ILE A 111 9.37 21.87 38.94
N ALA A 112 9.59 20.56 38.97
CA ALA A 112 10.50 19.95 39.94
C ALA A 112 11.92 20.49 39.77
N SER A 113 12.44 20.57 38.55
CA SER A 113 13.79 21.09 38.28
C SER A 113 13.96 22.57 38.68
N ILE A 114 12.92 23.38 38.51
CA ILE A 114 12.89 24.77 39.00
C ILE A 114 12.91 24.79 40.54
N ASN A 115 12.06 23.99 41.19
CA ASN A 115 11.97 23.94 42.66
C ASN A 115 13.26 23.44 43.33
N TYR A 116 13.96 22.49 42.69
CA TYR A 116 15.26 22.00 43.15
C TYR A 116 16.43 22.94 42.78
N GLY A 117 16.17 24.03 42.06
CA GLY A 117 17.17 25.03 41.69
C GLY A 117 18.16 24.58 40.62
N LEU A 118 17.80 23.55 39.83
CA LEU A 118 18.56 23.12 38.64
C LEU A 118 18.43 24.15 37.51
N ILE A 119 17.25 24.75 37.36
CA ILE A 119 16.98 25.86 36.45
C ILE A 119 16.83 27.10 37.30
N LYS A 120 17.78 28.04 37.21
CA LYS A 120 17.78 29.28 38.01
C LYS A 120 17.33 30.47 37.19
N THR A 121 17.64 30.45 35.91
CA THR A 121 17.37 31.55 34.98
C THR A 121 16.74 31.03 33.70
N SER A 122 16.08 31.92 32.96
CA SER A 122 15.52 31.62 31.63
C SER A 122 16.60 31.36 30.55
N TYR A 123 17.87 31.58 30.89
CA TYR A 123 19.04 31.38 30.03
C TYR A 123 19.74 30.02 30.24
N ASP A 124 19.33 29.25 31.26
CA ASP A 124 19.91 27.94 31.58
C ASP A 124 19.41 26.84 30.60
N TYR A 125 19.64 27.05 29.31
CA TYR A 125 19.16 26.18 28.25
C TYR A 125 19.65 24.74 28.39
N ALA A 126 20.90 24.54 28.83
CA ALA A 126 21.44 23.20 29.07
C ALA A 126 20.69 22.46 30.18
N ALA A 127 20.25 23.17 31.23
CA ALA A 127 19.46 22.57 32.30
C ALA A 127 18.04 22.23 31.80
N ILE A 128 17.43 23.11 31.01
CA ILE A 128 16.11 22.87 30.39
C ILE A 128 16.18 21.69 29.42
N GLU A 129 17.20 21.63 28.57
CA GLU A 129 17.41 20.51 27.65
C GLU A 129 17.62 19.21 28.41
N SER A 130 18.52 19.18 29.39
CA SER A 130 18.82 17.95 30.14
C SER A 130 17.62 17.39 30.91
N THR A 131 16.65 18.25 31.28
CA THR A 131 15.44 17.85 31.99
C THR A 131 14.32 17.40 31.05
N LEU A 132 14.15 18.05 29.90
CA LEU A 132 13.08 17.74 28.95
C LEU A 132 13.46 16.71 27.88
N ALA A 133 14.73 16.68 27.48
CA ALA A 133 15.22 15.74 26.48
C ALA A 133 14.86 14.28 26.77
N PRO A 134 15.10 13.72 27.98
CA PRO A 134 14.76 12.32 28.24
C PRO A 134 13.25 12.05 28.09
N THR A 135 12.40 12.95 28.55
CA THR A 135 10.93 12.81 28.45
C THR A 135 10.46 12.86 27.00
N LEU A 136 10.98 13.82 26.22
CA LEU A 136 10.60 13.99 24.82
C LEU A 136 11.18 12.88 23.90
N LEU A 137 12.39 12.37 24.17
CA LEU A 137 12.95 11.22 23.45
C LEU A 137 12.11 9.96 23.62
N LEU A 138 11.55 9.74 24.82
CA LEU A 138 10.70 8.60 25.12
C LEU A 138 9.29 8.72 24.50
N GLN A 139 8.89 9.93 24.08
CA GLN A 139 7.52 10.24 23.65
C GLN A 139 7.50 10.77 22.21
N PRO A 140 7.68 9.89 21.20
CA PRO A 140 7.83 10.27 19.79
C PRO A 140 6.58 10.91 19.15
N PHE A 141 5.46 10.93 19.87
CA PHE A 141 4.18 11.51 19.45
C PHE A 141 4.13 13.02 19.68
N VAL A 142 4.91 13.53 20.64
CA VAL A 142 5.04 14.97 20.90
C VAL A 142 6.02 15.55 19.87
N ARG A 143 5.50 16.25 18.86
CA ARG A 143 6.35 16.79 17.78
C ARG A 143 7.11 18.04 18.19
N THR A 144 6.45 18.89 18.98
CA THR A 144 6.93 20.21 19.38
C THR A 144 6.48 20.49 20.80
N PHE A 145 7.39 21.01 21.63
CA PHE A 145 7.11 21.46 22.97
C PHE A 145 7.54 22.91 23.10
N ASP A 146 6.60 23.79 23.45
CA ASP A 146 6.79 25.23 23.43
C ASP A 146 6.71 25.76 24.87
N ILE A 147 7.77 26.42 25.33
CA ILE A 147 7.87 27.04 26.65
C ILE A 147 7.92 28.54 26.44
N THR A 148 7.01 29.26 27.10
CA THR A 148 7.06 30.72 27.19
C THR A 148 7.40 31.10 28.61
N PHE A 149 8.37 32.00 28.78
CA PHE A 149 8.73 32.49 30.10
C PHE A 149 7.91 33.74 30.45
N SER A 150 7.69 34.00 31.73
CA SER A 150 6.93 35.18 32.18
C SER A 150 7.77 36.44 32.27
N ASP A 151 9.09 36.31 32.37
CA ASP A 151 10.08 37.39 32.48
C ASP A 151 10.42 38.01 31.11
N ARG A 152 10.09 37.32 30.01
CA ARG A 152 10.41 37.76 28.63
C ARG A 152 9.35 37.32 27.62
N THR A 153 9.23 38.05 26.52
CA THR A 153 8.35 37.67 25.39
C THR A 153 8.96 36.59 24.49
N ALA A 154 10.20 36.19 24.75
CA ALA A 154 10.87 35.12 24.03
C ALA A 154 10.43 33.73 24.53
N GLY A 155 10.27 32.82 23.59
CA GLY A 155 9.87 31.44 23.83
C GLY A 155 10.93 30.46 23.35
N LEU A 156 10.93 29.28 23.97
CA LEU A 156 11.78 28.16 23.64
C LEU A 156 10.94 27.05 23.00
N HIS A 157 11.36 26.57 21.85
CA HIS A 157 10.77 25.46 21.12
C HIS A 157 11.71 24.26 21.17
N ILE A 158 11.20 23.11 21.58
CA ILE A 158 11.91 21.84 21.55
C ILE A 158 11.22 20.95 20.53
N ARG A 159 11.96 20.44 19.54
CA ARG A 159 11.37 19.70 18.42
C ARG A 159 12.20 18.50 18.05
N HIS A 160 11.55 17.47 17.52
CA HIS A 160 12.25 16.37 16.87
C HIS A 160 12.67 16.77 15.45
N GLN A 161 13.96 16.69 15.14
CA GLN A 161 14.49 16.77 13.78
C GLN A 161 15.03 15.40 13.34
N PRO A 162 14.84 15.00 12.07
CA PRO A 162 15.56 13.87 11.50
C PRO A 162 17.06 14.21 11.40
N GLY A 163 17.92 13.43 12.06
CA GLY A 163 19.37 13.52 12.00
C GLY A 163 20.01 12.19 11.54
N GLU A 164 21.34 12.19 11.37
CA GLU A 164 22.11 11.06 10.81
C GLU A 164 21.99 9.74 11.58
N GLY A 165 21.56 9.77 12.85
CA GLY A 165 21.37 8.59 13.70
C GLY A 165 19.91 8.32 14.12
N GLY A 166 18.94 9.01 13.53
CA GLY A 166 17.52 8.92 13.91
C GLY A 166 16.94 10.27 14.34
N ARG A 167 15.87 10.25 15.15
CA ARG A 167 15.23 11.49 15.64
C ARG A 167 16.11 12.10 16.73
N GLN A 168 16.63 13.29 16.47
CA GLN A 168 17.35 14.11 17.45
C GLN A 168 16.42 15.23 17.92
N LEU A 169 16.61 15.69 19.16
CA LEU A 169 15.92 16.87 19.66
C LEU A 169 16.76 18.10 19.37
N ILE A 170 16.09 19.17 18.96
CA ILE A 170 16.72 20.47 18.76
C ILE A 170 15.95 21.48 19.58
N LEU A 171 16.71 22.25 20.37
CA LEU A 171 16.24 23.43 21.07
C LEU A 171 16.41 24.65 20.16
N GLN A 172 15.35 25.43 20.05
CA GLN A 172 15.35 26.68 19.31
C GLN A 172 14.69 27.79 20.12
N SER A 173 15.26 28.98 20.12
CA SER A 173 14.75 30.17 20.82
C SER A 173 14.71 31.36 19.85
N ASN A 174 13.79 32.29 20.08
CA ASN A 174 13.78 33.61 19.41
C ASN A 174 14.37 34.72 20.26
N ALA A 175 14.93 34.38 21.42
CA ALA A 175 15.57 35.33 22.29
C ALA A 175 16.89 35.83 21.67
N GLU A 176 17.36 37.02 22.05
CA GLU A 176 18.62 37.58 21.53
C GLU A 176 19.85 36.71 21.88
N ASP A 177 19.73 35.91 22.93
CA ASP A 177 20.69 34.95 23.45
C ASP A 177 20.59 33.55 22.83
N CYS A 178 19.79 33.38 21.77
CA CYS A 178 19.65 32.11 21.05
C CYS A 178 20.97 31.55 20.49
N TYR A 179 22.01 32.39 20.36
CA TYR A 179 23.36 31.96 19.95
C TYR A 179 23.99 30.97 20.95
N LEU A 180 23.54 30.95 22.21
CA LEU A 180 23.99 30.00 23.22
C LEU A 180 23.56 28.56 22.94
N LEU A 181 22.53 28.38 22.12
CA LEU A 181 22.02 27.08 21.67
C LEU A 181 22.76 26.54 20.42
N GLY A 182 23.80 27.25 19.96
CA GLY A 182 24.54 26.90 18.76
C GLY A 182 23.92 27.47 17.48
N THR A 183 24.46 27.07 16.33
CA THR A 183 24.10 27.65 15.02
C THR A 183 22.63 27.44 14.65
N GLN A 184 22.04 26.31 15.05
CA GLN A 184 20.63 25.98 14.79
C GLN A 184 19.67 26.43 15.90
N GLY A 185 20.21 27.07 16.93
CA GLY A 185 19.51 27.46 18.15
C GLY A 185 18.60 28.68 18.00
N CYS A 186 18.80 29.48 16.94
CA CYS A 186 17.99 30.66 16.67
C CYS A 186 16.86 30.36 15.69
N ALA A 187 15.61 30.64 16.09
CA ALA A 187 14.44 30.51 15.23
C ALA A 187 13.45 31.66 15.44
N ASN A 188 12.70 32.00 14.39
CA ASN A 188 11.56 32.91 14.51
C ASN A 188 10.32 32.13 14.97
N LEU A 189 9.84 32.37 16.20
CA LEU A 189 8.59 31.76 16.68
C LEU A 189 7.40 32.31 15.87
N GLY A 190 6.42 31.45 15.58
CA GLY A 190 5.24 31.81 14.79
C GLY A 190 5.41 31.68 13.27
N VAL A 191 6.60 31.33 12.79
CA VAL A 191 6.86 31.00 11.38
C VAL A 191 6.92 29.46 11.23
N GLN A 192 6.61 28.94 10.03
CA GLN A 192 6.66 27.50 9.75
C GLN A 192 7.95 26.84 10.26
N PRO A 193 7.85 25.60 10.79
CA PRO A 193 9.02 24.84 11.24
C PRO A 193 10.10 24.76 10.15
N GLN A 194 11.38 24.86 10.54
CA GLN A 194 12.58 24.85 9.68
C GLN A 194 12.94 26.16 8.96
N ARG A 195 12.19 27.24 9.14
CA ARG A 195 12.58 28.54 8.58
C ARG A 195 13.51 29.27 9.56
N PHE A 196 14.81 29.18 9.29
CA PHE A 196 15.81 30.00 9.96
C PHE A 196 15.54 31.49 9.70
N PRO A 197 15.91 32.38 10.63
CA PRO A 197 15.82 33.82 10.40
C PRO A 197 16.71 34.22 9.22
N ALA A 198 16.32 35.26 8.48
CA ALA A 198 16.98 35.67 7.23
C ALA A 198 18.49 35.94 7.41
N TRP A 199 18.89 36.47 8.56
CA TRP A 199 20.29 36.72 8.88
C TRP A 199 21.13 35.43 8.95
N HIS A 200 20.53 34.29 9.27
CA HIS A 200 21.24 33.01 9.35
C HIS A 200 21.64 32.53 7.95
N THR A 201 20.75 32.66 6.96
CA THR A 201 21.09 32.35 5.57
C THR A 201 22.16 33.30 5.04
N ASP A 202 22.06 34.59 5.34
CA ASP A 202 23.05 35.60 4.91
C ASP A 202 24.45 35.30 5.51
N ALA A 203 24.51 34.91 6.77
CA ALA A 203 25.75 34.50 7.44
C ALA A 203 26.36 33.22 6.83
N MET A 204 25.52 32.25 6.43
CA MET A 204 25.97 31.03 5.77
C MET A 204 26.56 31.32 4.38
N PHE A 205 25.94 32.23 3.61
CA PHE A 205 26.49 32.71 2.34
C PHE A 205 27.84 33.40 2.50
N LEU A 206 28.00 34.21 3.55
CA LEU A 206 29.29 34.82 3.88
C LEU A 206 30.34 33.75 4.24
N ASN A 207 30.00 32.76 5.07
CA ASN A 207 30.93 31.70 5.46
C ASN A 207 31.42 30.86 4.24
N MET A 208 30.51 30.51 3.33
CA MET A 208 30.87 29.81 2.08
C MET A 208 31.74 30.67 1.15
N SER A 209 31.58 32.00 1.18
CA SER A 209 32.42 32.93 0.41
C SER A 209 33.84 33.04 0.98
N PHE A 210 34.06 32.75 2.26
CA PHE A 210 35.38 32.72 2.88
C PHE A 210 36.10 31.38 2.66
N GLU A 211 35.40 30.25 2.65
CA GLU A 211 35.99 28.94 2.31
C GLU A 211 36.44 28.82 0.85
N GLY A 212 35.89 29.63 -0.06
CA GLY A 212 36.39 29.77 -1.44
C GLY A 212 37.64 30.66 -1.58
N HIS A 213 38.06 31.34 -0.51
CA HIS A 213 39.20 32.24 -0.46
C HIS A 213 40.12 31.87 0.71
N ASP A 214 40.70 30.67 0.66
CA ASP A 214 41.96 30.45 1.33
C ASP A 214 43.02 31.41 0.73
N LEU A 215 43.67 32.16 1.62
CA LEU A 215 44.77 33.12 1.41
C LEU A 215 44.36 34.59 1.13
N ALA A 216 43.92 35.30 2.17
CA ALA A 216 44.50 36.60 2.57
C ALA A 216 43.73 37.24 3.73
N ILE A 217 43.94 36.79 4.98
CA ILE A 217 43.78 37.69 6.14
C ILE A 217 45.06 37.63 6.96
N GLU A 218 46.09 38.22 6.39
CA GLU A 218 47.17 38.84 7.13
C GLU A 218 46.59 40.16 7.69
N GLY A 219 46.32 40.23 8.99
CA GLY A 219 46.02 41.51 9.65
C GLY A 219 44.70 41.64 10.39
N LEU A 220 44.42 40.78 11.37
CA LEU A 220 43.65 41.18 12.56
C LEU A 220 44.33 40.66 13.84
N ARG A 221 45.65 40.92 13.93
CA ARG A 221 46.34 41.01 15.22
C ARG A 221 46.65 42.49 15.47
N SER A 222 46.17 42.99 16.60
CA SER A 222 46.49 44.30 17.21
C SER A 222 45.75 45.52 16.67
N SER A 223 44.81 46.05 17.46
CA SER A 223 44.97 47.39 18.05
C SER A 223 43.80 47.74 18.98
N LYS A 224 44.14 47.75 20.29
CA LYS A 224 43.46 48.33 21.46
C LYS A 224 42.23 47.63 22.04
#